data_AF-A0A920JVY2-F1
#
_entry.id   AF-A0A920JVY2-F1
#
_cell.length_a   1.000
_cell.length_b   1.000
_cell.length_c   1.000
_cell.angle_alpha   90.00
_cell.angle_beta   90.00
_cell.angle_gamma   90.00
#
_symmetry.space_group_name_H-M   'P 1'
#
loop_
_entity.id
_entity.type
_entity.pdbx_description
1 polymer ?
#
loop_
_entity_poly.entity_id
_entity_poly.type
_entity_poly.pdbx_seq_one_letter_code
_entity_poly.pdbx_strand_id
1 'polypeptide(L)'
;MKNTPTAKGSSYIGSGARLVSVTRAFNEFTESNLRDSGSELSAQDPLIQYADRIVDVLGAQNSGLADAFSKFFSSASNLSSDPASTTLRNVFIRDADGLAVRFRELASQLSGIQQETDDALSLQLTSFNELGKQLFSVNEQLKKRATVDVQPPSLLDQRDRIMREMSKIAKIHVTESESGTVSIRLDNAGGTLFVDALNVATLSANFDTDTQGGVEILSDFNGAVGTTSSVTGGELGGILNFRSQILSPAIENLDALAVSTATEINAIQTNGIDATGARGTNLFDPNVDTLGLRI
;
A
#
# COMPACT_ATOMS: atom_id res chain seq x y z
N MET A 1 -7.88 -53.84 0.05
CA MET A 1 -8.05 -55.17 -0.59
C MET A 1 -6.69 -55.86 -0.64
N LYS A 2 -6.56 -57.08 -0.11
CA LYS A 2 -5.31 -57.88 -0.12
C LYS A 2 -5.24 -58.68 -1.42
N ASN A 3 -4.08 -58.70 -2.08
CA ASN A 3 -3.84 -59.62 -3.20
C ASN A 3 -3.36 -60.99 -2.69
N THR A 4 -3.79 -62.02 -3.41
CA THR A 4 -3.47 -63.43 -3.18
C THR A 4 -1.97 -63.69 -3.41
N PRO A 5 -1.27 -64.41 -2.51
CA PRO A 5 0.15 -64.71 -2.67
C PRO A 5 0.39 -65.62 -3.89
N THR A 6 1.44 -65.34 -4.66
CA THR A 6 1.93 -66.25 -5.71
C THR A 6 3.02 -67.14 -5.14
N ALA A 7 2.85 -68.46 -5.27
CA ALA A 7 3.77 -69.45 -4.72
C ALA A 7 5.01 -69.63 -5.62
N LYS A 8 6.20 -69.49 -5.03
CA LYS A 8 7.46 -70.05 -5.55
C LYS A 8 8.12 -70.83 -4.42
N GLY A 9 8.15 -72.17 -4.53
CA GLY A 9 8.97 -73.09 -3.73
C GLY A 9 8.93 -72.91 -2.20
N SER A 10 8.18 -73.76 -1.49
CA SER A 10 8.15 -74.01 -0.03
C SER A 10 8.27 -72.83 0.96
N SER A 11 8.22 -71.58 0.53
CA SER A 11 8.35 -70.40 1.40
C SER A 11 7.48 -69.25 0.87
N TYR A 12 6.69 -68.66 1.76
CA TYR A 12 5.86 -67.50 1.45
C TYR A 12 6.71 -66.23 1.58
N ILE A 13 7.04 -65.59 0.46
CA ILE A 13 7.56 -64.22 0.47
C ILE A 13 6.36 -63.28 0.57
N GLY A 14 6.18 -62.64 1.72
CA GLY A 14 5.17 -61.60 1.90
C GLY A 14 5.43 -60.45 0.94
N SER A 15 4.50 -60.17 0.03
CA SER A 15 4.51 -58.93 -0.74
C SER A 15 4.20 -57.79 0.23
N GLY A 16 5.25 -57.01 0.56
CA GLY A 16 5.17 -55.87 1.46
C GLY A 16 4.00 -54.94 1.12
N ALA A 17 3.50 -54.24 2.14
CA ALA A 17 2.37 -53.34 2.03
C ALA A 17 2.56 -52.32 0.90
N ARG A 18 1.71 -52.36 -0.13
CA ARG A 18 1.54 -51.24 -1.05
C ARG A 18 0.74 -50.19 -0.30
N LEU A 19 1.36 -49.03 -0.03
CA LEU A 19 0.66 -47.86 0.49
C LEU A 19 -0.43 -47.49 -0.52
N VAL A 20 -1.68 -47.75 -0.16
CA VAL A 20 -2.84 -47.18 -0.84
C VAL A 20 -2.78 -45.68 -0.56
N SER A 21 -2.88 -44.88 -1.62
CA SER A 21 -2.71 -43.42 -1.68
C SER A 21 -3.03 -42.66 -0.37
N VAL A 22 -2.23 -41.63 -0.07
CA VAL A 22 -2.58 -40.65 0.97
C VAL A 22 -3.72 -39.79 0.43
N THR A 23 -4.95 -40.07 0.87
CA THR A 23 -6.09 -39.22 0.57
C THR A 23 -5.98 -37.94 1.41
N ARG A 24 -5.90 -36.78 0.75
CA ARG A 24 -6.01 -35.48 1.43
C ARG A 24 -7.44 -35.26 1.93
N ALA A 25 -7.57 -34.72 3.13
CA ALA A 25 -8.79 -34.05 3.55
C ALA A 25 -8.72 -32.61 3.03
N PHE A 26 -9.40 -32.32 1.92
CA PHE A 26 -9.37 -31.02 1.26
C PHE A 26 -10.79 -30.60 0.88
N ASN A 27 -11.15 -29.37 1.24
CA ASN A 27 -12.41 -28.75 0.85
C ASN A 27 -12.09 -27.36 0.29
N GLU A 28 -12.23 -27.21 -1.04
CA GLU A 28 -11.93 -25.96 -1.73
C GLU A 28 -12.78 -24.79 -1.21
N PHE A 29 -14.01 -25.04 -0.78
CA PHE A 29 -14.84 -23.99 -0.17
C PHE A 29 -14.23 -23.47 1.14
N THR A 30 -13.70 -24.35 1.98
CA THR A 30 -13.05 -23.95 3.24
C THR A 30 -11.74 -23.22 2.98
N GLU A 31 -10.93 -23.69 2.04
CA GLU A 31 -9.66 -23.04 1.70
C GLU A 31 -9.87 -21.69 1.02
N SER A 32 -10.90 -21.54 0.17
CA SER A 32 -11.27 -20.23 -0.39
C SER A 32 -11.65 -19.26 0.72
N ASN A 33 -12.56 -19.65 1.63
CA ASN A 33 -12.96 -18.79 2.75
C ASN A 33 -11.78 -18.41 3.66
N LEU A 34 -10.84 -19.34 3.87
CA LEU A 34 -9.63 -19.09 4.64
C LEU A 34 -8.73 -18.05 3.95
N ARG A 35 -8.52 -18.17 2.64
CA ARG A 35 -7.74 -17.19 1.86
C ARG A 35 -8.42 -15.83 1.85
N ASP A 36 -9.74 -15.77 1.66
CA ASP A 36 -10.51 -14.53 1.64
C ASP A 36 -10.46 -13.82 3.02
N SER A 37 -10.71 -14.56 4.09
CA SER A 37 -10.66 -14.01 5.46
C SER A 37 -9.24 -13.59 5.86
N GLY A 38 -8.24 -14.39 5.48
CA GLY A 38 -6.83 -14.07 5.72
C GLY A 38 -6.39 -12.82 4.95
N SER A 39 -6.84 -12.67 3.71
CA SER A 39 -6.63 -11.47 2.90
C SER A 39 -7.26 -10.24 3.54
N GLU A 40 -8.51 -10.32 3.98
CA GLU A 40 -9.19 -9.19 4.64
C GLU A 40 -8.49 -8.79 5.95
N LEU A 41 -8.05 -9.77 6.75
CA LEU A 41 -7.29 -9.49 7.96
C LEU A 41 -5.94 -8.83 7.66
N SER A 42 -5.20 -9.35 6.66
CA SER A 42 -3.87 -8.84 6.32
C SER A 42 -3.92 -7.42 5.73
N ALA A 43 -5.07 -6.96 5.26
CA ALA A 43 -5.27 -5.58 4.82
C ALA A 43 -5.40 -4.59 5.99
N GLN A 44 -5.80 -5.04 7.18
CA GLN A 44 -6.04 -4.16 8.32
C GLN A 44 -4.74 -3.68 8.96
N ASP A 45 -3.73 -4.55 9.07
CA ASP A 45 -2.47 -4.23 9.73
C ASP A 45 -1.77 -2.98 9.14
N PRO A 46 -1.47 -2.91 7.83
CA PRO A 46 -0.85 -1.71 7.27
C PRO A 46 -1.77 -0.50 7.34
N LEU A 47 -3.09 -0.68 7.16
CA LEU A 47 -4.04 0.43 7.23
C LEU A 47 -4.00 1.10 8.61
N ILE A 48 -4.09 0.31 9.69
CA ILE A 48 -4.04 0.81 11.07
C ILE A 48 -2.67 1.42 11.37
N GLN A 49 -1.58 0.69 11.05
CA GLN A 49 -0.22 1.14 11.32
C GLN A 49 0.07 2.52 10.73
N TYR A 50 -0.28 2.75 9.47
CA TYR A 50 -0.02 4.04 8.83
C TYR A 50 -1.05 5.11 9.20
N ALA A 51 -2.31 4.75 9.44
CA ALA A 51 -3.32 5.68 9.94
C ALA A 51 -2.94 6.27 11.30
N ASP A 52 -2.48 5.43 12.24
CA ASP A 52 -2.01 5.87 13.55
C ASP A 52 -0.86 6.86 13.43
N ARG A 53 0.05 6.66 12.46
CA ARG A 53 1.15 7.61 12.21
C ARG A 53 0.66 8.95 11.69
N ILE A 54 -0.38 8.98 10.85
CA ILE A 54 -1.02 10.24 10.43
C ILE A 54 -1.63 10.95 11.64
N VAL A 55 -2.29 10.20 12.53
CA VAL A 55 -2.85 10.75 13.78
C VAL A 55 -1.75 11.31 14.67
N ASP A 56 -0.62 10.63 14.81
CA ASP A 56 0.51 11.10 15.62
C ASP A 56 1.14 12.38 15.04
N VAL A 57 1.31 12.44 13.72
CA VAL A 57 1.84 13.60 12.99
C VAL A 57 0.92 14.83 13.17
N LEU A 58 -0.38 14.65 12.97
CA LEU A 58 -1.35 15.75 12.99
C LEU A 58 -1.81 16.11 14.42
N GLY A 59 -1.83 15.15 15.34
CA GLY A 59 -2.39 15.26 16.69
C GLY A 59 -1.41 15.72 17.78
N ALA A 60 -0.17 16.06 17.43
CA ALA A 60 0.85 16.48 18.39
C ALA A 60 0.45 17.78 19.13
N GLN A 61 -0.03 17.67 20.38
CA GLN A 61 -0.65 18.80 21.11
C GLN A 61 0.29 19.96 21.46
N ASN A 62 1.58 19.72 21.72
CA ASN A 62 2.52 20.75 22.19
C ASN A 62 3.40 21.35 21.07
N SER A 63 3.17 20.92 19.83
CA SER A 63 3.89 21.38 18.64
C SER A 63 2.96 21.50 17.44
N GLY A 64 1.65 21.41 17.63
CA GLY A 64 0.67 21.35 16.56
C GLY A 64 0.59 22.64 15.74
N LEU A 65 0.02 22.54 14.55
CA LEU A 65 -0.19 23.68 13.67
C LEU A 65 -1.06 24.77 14.33
N ALA A 66 -2.01 24.39 15.18
CA ALA A 66 -2.85 25.31 15.94
C ALA A 66 -2.06 26.24 16.87
N ASP A 67 -1.02 25.73 17.54
CA ASP A 67 -0.16 26.54 18.41
C ASP A 67 0.67 27.54 17.60
N ALA A 68 1.15 27.13 16.43
CA ALA A 68 1.88 28.01 15.52
C ALA A 68 0.98 29.16 15.04
N PHE A 69 -0.27 28.87 14.65
CA PHE A 69 -1.26 29.90 14.33
C PHE A 69 -1.56 30.82 15.52
N SER A 70 -1.74 30.26 16.71
CA SER A 70 -1.99 31.03 17.93
C SER A 70 -0.86 32.03 18.21
N LYS A 71 0.41 31.60 18.09
CA LYS A 71 1.59 32.48 18.23
C LYS A 71 1.67 33.54 17.14
N PHE A 72 1.41 33.16 15.89
CA PHE A 72 1.38 34.09 14.76
C PHE A 72 0.34 35.20 14.97
N PHE A 73 -0.92 34.85 15.27
CA PHE A 73 -1.97 35.86 15.47
C PHE A 73 -1.78 36.67 16.76
N SER A 74 -1.26 36.07 17.82
CA SER A 74 -0.95 36.78 19.07
C SER A 74 0.15 37.83 18.87
N SER A 75 1.23 37.48 18.15
CA SER A 75 2.30 38.44 17.84
C SER A 75 1.85 39.53 16.88
N ALA A 76 0.99 39.21 15.90
CA ALA A 76 0.34 40.19 15.04
C ALA A 76 -0.52 41.18 15.84
N SER A 77 -1.34 40.68 16.78
CA SER A 77 -2.17 41.51 17.66
C SER A 77 -1.31 42.42 18.54
N ASN A 78 -0.25 41.89 19.14
CA ASN A 78 0.68 42.70 19.93
C ASN A 78 1.35 43.80 19.09
N LEU A 79 1.82 43.47 17.88
CA LEU A 79 2.39 44.45 16.96
C LEU A 79 1.38 45.54 16.55
N SER A 80 0.09 45.20 16.43
CA SER A 80 -0.94 46.19 16.11
C SER A 80 -1.10 47.29 17.18
N SER A 81 -0.73 47.01 18.43
CA SER A 81 -0.79 47.98 19.54
C SER A 81 0.34 49.02 19.50
N ASP A 82 1.50 48.67 18.92
CA ASP A 82 2.61 49.58 18.65
C ASP A 82 3.34 49.18 17.34
N PRO A 83 2.82 49.63 16.17
CA PRO A 83 3.38 49.26 14.88
C PRO A 83 4.76 49.86 14.58
N ALA A 84 5.21 50.86 15.36
CA ALA A 84 6.52 51.49 15.19
C ALA A 84 7.63 50.72 15.92
N SER A 85 7.28 49.84 16.87
CA SER A 85 8.24 49.03 17.61
C SER A 85 8.95 48.01 16.73
N THR A 86 10.25 48.23 16.51
CA THR A 86 11.13 47.28 15.81
C THR A 86 11.22 45.94 16.53
N THR A 87 11.11 45.94 17.86
CA THR A 87 11.13 44.72 18.67
C THR A 87 9.90 43.86 18.38
N LEU A 88 8.70 44.45 18.38
CA LEU A 88 7.46 43.72 18.08
C LEU A 88 7.42 43.23 16.63
N ARG A 89 7.98 44.00 15.68
CA ARG A 89 8.12 43.57 14.27
C ARG A 89 9.00 42.33 14.14
N ASN A 90 10.15 42.30 14.82
CA ASN A 90 11.03 41.13 14.81
C ASN A 90 10.39 39.90 15.45
N VAL A 91 9.60 40.09 16.52
CA VAL A 91 8.83 39.01 17.14
C VAL A 91 7.79 38.45 16.16
N PHE A 92 7.02 39.31 15.50
CA PHE A 92 6.03 38.89 14.51
C PHE A 92 6.67 38.13 13.33
N ILE A 93 7.78 38.64 12.77
CA ILE A 93 8.48 37.96 11.66
C ILE A 93 8.99 36.58 12.09
N ARG A 94 9.58 36.48 13.29
CA ARG A 94 10.03 35.19 13.82
C ARG A 94 8.88 34.20 14.00
N ASP A 95 7.74 34.66 14.51
CA ASP A 95 6.59 33.78 14.73
C ASP A 95 5.88 33.42 13.41
N ALA A 96 5.95 34.29 12.39
CA ALA A 96 5.56 33.98 11.00
C ALA A 96 6.46 32.93 10.35
N ASP A 97 7.78 33.05 10.49
CA ASP A 97 8.72 32.02 10.03
C ASP A 97 8.47 30.69 10.75
N GLY A 98 8.21 30.73 12.06
CA GLY A 98 7.83 29.55 12.83
C GLY A 98 6.58 28.84 12.32
N LEU A 99 5.57 29.60 11.85
CA LEU A 99 4.38 29.03 11.21
C LEU A 99 4.74 28.33 9.87
N ALA A 100 5.54 28.97 9.03
CA ALA A 100 5.98 28.39 7.76
C ALA A 100 6.84 27.13 7.97
N VAL A 101 7.76 27.15 8.95
CA VAL A 101 8.54 25.99 9.37
C VAL A 101 7.61 24.85 9.78
N ARG A 102 6.56 25.13 10.56
CA ARG A 102 5.67 24.06 11.03
C ARG A 102 4.91 23.37 9.89
N PHE A 103 4.42 24.14 8.91
CA PHE A 103 3.83 23.53 7.71
C PHE A 103 4.83 22.64 6.97
N ARG A 104 6.07 23.10 6.77
CA ARG A 104 7.12 22.30 6.11
C ARG A 104 7.47 21.03 6.87
N GLU A 105 7.53 21.08 8.21
CA GLU A 105 7.76 19.90 9.04
C GLU A 105 6.65 18.84 8.86
N LEU A 106 5.38 19.26 8.89
CA LEU A 106 4.25 18.37 8.69
C LEU A 106 4.28 17.76 7.27
N ALA A 107 4.50 18.58 6.25
CA ALA A 107 4.58 18.12 4.87
C ALA A 107 5.73 17.10 4.68
N SER A 108 6.90 17.37 5.29
CA SER A 108 8.03 16.43 5.28
C SER A 108 7.72 15.11 5.98
N GLN A 109 6.94 15.12 7.07
CA GLN A 109 6.53 13.90 7.77
C GLN A 109 5.55 13.08 6.93
N LEU A 110 4.57 13.73 6.29
CA LEU A 110 3.62 13.06 5.40
C LEU A 110 4.32 12.50 4.15
N SER A 111 5.27 13.24 3.55
CA SER A 111 6.10 12.77 2.45
C SER A 111 6.96 11.56 2.85
N GLY A 112 7.50 11.55 4.07
CA GLY A 112 8.19 10.38 4.62
C GLY A 112 7.29 9.15 4.69
N ILE A 113 6.05 9.30 5.17
CA ILE A 113 5.06 8.21 5.19
C ILE A 113 4.74 7.76 3.76
N GLN A 114 4.60 8.68 2.81
CA GLN A 114 4.37 8.35 1.40
C GLN A 114 5.49 7.45 0.86
N GLN A 115 6.75 7.87 1.02
CA GLN A 115 7.91 7.09 0.55
C GLN A 115 7.98 5.71 1.21
N GLU A 116 7.72 5.61 2.50
CA GLU A 116 7.71 4.32 3.20
C GLU A 116 6.62 3.39 2.64
N THR A 117 5.44 3.93 2.31
CA THR A 117 4.39 3.14 1.65
C THR A 117 4.73 2.78 0.20
N ASP A 118 5.49 3.61 -0.54
CA ASP A 118 6.00 3.27 -1.87
C ASP A 118 6.96 2.06 -1.80
N ASP A 119 7.87 2.08 -0.83
CA ASP A 119 8.85 1.02 -0.61
C ASP A 119 8.16 -0.28 -0.17
N ALA A 120 7.21 -0.18 0.77
CA ALA A 120 6.43 -1.32 1.24
C ALA A 120 5.63 -1.96 0.10
N LEU A 121 4.96 -1.17 -0.72
CA LEU A 121 4.21 -1.64 -1.88
C LEU A 121 5.12 -2.33 -2.90
N SER A 122 6.28 -1.74 -3.21
CA SER A 122 7.27 -2.33 -4.12
C SER A 122 7.80 -3.69 -3.61
N LEU A 123 8.04 -3.81 -2.30
CA LEU A 123 8.45 -5.06 -1.67
C LEU A 123 7.37 -6.15 -1.78
N GLN A 124 6.11 -5.77 -1.53
CA GLN A 124 4.98 -6.69 -1.61
C GLN A 124 4.74 -7.18 -3.04
N LEU A 125 4.83 -6.30 -4.03
CA LEU A 125 4.77 -6.68 -5.45
C LEU A 125 5.89 -7.64 -5.83
N THR A 126 7.12 -7.39 -5.36
CA THR A 126 8.26 -8.28 -5.59
C THR A 126 7.98 -9.67 -5.03
N SER A 127 7.52 -9.75 -3.78
CA SER A 127 7.17 -11.00 -3.10
C SER A 127 6.03 -11.73 -3.81
N PHE A 128 5.00 -11.02 -4.25
CA PHE A 128 3.87 -11.58 -4.99
C PHE A 128 4.31 -12.16 -6.35
N ASN A 129 5.18 -11.46 -7.08
CA ASN A 129 5.76 -11.91 -8.34
C ASN A 129 6.60 -13.19 -8.16
N GLU A 130 7.37 -13.28 -7.08
CA GLU A 130 8.13 -14.50 -6.75
C GLU A 130 7.22 -15.68 -6.44
N LEU A 131 6.16 -15.48 -5.66
CA LEU A 131 5.15 -16.51 -5.39
C LEU A 131 4.45 -16.95 -6.69
N GLY A 132 4.13 -16.01 -7.59
CA GLY A 132 3.60 -16.31 -8.92
C GLY A 132 4.51 -17.21 -9.74
N LYS A 133 5.82 -16.93 -9.77
CA LYS A 133 6.81 -17.77 -10.45
C LYS A 133 6.91 -19.17 -9.84
N GLN A 134 6.86 -19.28 -8.51
CA GLN A 134 6.84 -20.57 -7.82
C GLN A 134 5.57 -21.36 -8.17
N LEU A 135 4.40 -20.71 -8.15
CA LEU A 135 3.13 -21.32 -8.50
C LEU A 135 3.13 -21.81 -9.95
N PHE A 136 3.68 -21.02 -10.86
CA PHE A 136 3.85 -21.40 -12.26
C PHE A 136 4.68 -22.69 -12.39
N SER A 137 5.82 -22.78 -11.70
CA SER A 137 6.64 -24.01 -11.71
C SER A 137 5.89 -25.22 -11.12
N VAL A 138 5.09 -25.02 -10.09
CA VAL A 138 4.22 -26.09 -9.54
C VAL A 138 3.16 -26.50 -10.56
N ASN A 139 2.53 -25.56 -11.25
CA ASN A 139 1.57 -25.83 -12.33
C ASN A 139 2.21 -26.65 -13.46
N GLU A 140 3.45 -26.36 -13.87
CA GLU A 140 4.16 -27.15 -14.88
C GLU A 140 4.38 -28.60 -14.45
N GLN A 141 4.60 -28.85 -13.16
CA GLN A 141 4.73 -30.20 -12.63
C GLN A 141 3.39 -30.92 -12.55
N LEU A 142 2.34 -30.23 -12.11
CA LEU A 142 0.98 -30.79 -12.03
C LEU A 142 0.44 -31.13 -13.42
N LYS A 143 0.67 -30.30 -14.43
CA LYS A 143 0.22 -30.52 -15.82
C LYS A 143 0.70 -31.83 -16.45
N LYS A 144 1.73 -32.48 -15.88
CA LYS A 144 2.26 -33.77 -16.34
C LYS A 144 1.30 -34.95 -16.09
N ARG A 145 0.23 -34.76 -15.31
CA ARG A 145 -0.80 -35.77 -15.06
C ARG A 145 -2.18 -35.19 -15.37
N ALA A 146 -3.08 -36.04 -15.85
CA ALA A 146 -4.38 -35.60 -16.36
C ALA A 146 -5.36 -35.21 -15.26
N THR A 147 -5.27 -35.84 -14.08
CA THR A 147 -6.27 -35.72 -13.02
C THR A 147 -5.64 -35.48 -11.66
N VAL A 148 -6.35 -34.76 -10.78
CA VAL A 148 -5.88 -34.38 -9.45
C VAL A 148 -5.62 -35.59 -8.53
N ASP A 149 -6.38 -36.67 -8.68
CA ASP A 149 -6.31 -37.88 -7.85
C ASP A 149 -5.00 -38.65 -8.02
N VAL A 150 -4.35 -38.49 -9.17
CA VAL A 150 -3.04 -39.08 -9.44
C VAL A 150 -1.91 -38.11 -9.15
N GLN A 151 -2.13 -36.92 -8.61
CA GLN A 151 -1.03 -35.99 -8.31
C GLN A 151 -0.21 -36.39 -7.08
N PRO A 152 1.10 -36.06 -7.03
CA PRO A 152 1.87 -36.15 -5.79
C PRO A 152 1.26 -35.21 -4.73
N PRO A 153 0.90 -35.70 -3.53
CA PRO A 153 0.30 -34.86 -2.49
C PRO A 153 1.16 -33.64 -2.13
N SER A 154 2.48 -33.79 -2.13
CA SER A 154 3.42 -32.70 -1.84
C SER A 154 3.33 -31.53 -2.82
N LEU A 155 3.00 -31.76 -4.09
CA LEU A 155 2.83 -30.68 -5.06
C LEU A 155 1.54 -29.90 -4.83
N LEU A 156 0.45 -30.60 -4.48
CA LEU A 156 -0.81 -29.97 -4.10
C LEU A 156 -0.65 -29.15 -2.82
N ASP A 157 0.09 -29.66 -1.84
CA ASP A 157 0.37 -28.94 -0.59
C ASP A 157 1.23 -27.69 -0.82
N GLN A 158 2.24 -27.80 -1.70
CA GLN A 158 3.06 -26.66 -2.09
C GLN A 158 2.25 -25.59 -2.82
N ARG A 159 1.39 -26.00 -3.77
CA ARG A 159 0.46 -25.11 -4.48
C ARG A 159 -0.41 -24.33 -3.49
N ASP A 160 -1.07 -25.01 -2.56
CA ASP A 160 -2.00 -24.35 -1.65
C ASP A 160 -1.29 -23.47 -0.63
N ARG A 161 -0.08 -23.87 -0.18
CA ARG A 161 0.75 -22.99 0.64
C ARG A 161 1.07 -21.70 -0.11
N ILE A 162 1.51 -21.79 -1.37
CA ILE A 162 1.81 -20.60 -2.18
C ILE A 162 0.57 -19.72 -2.31
N MET A 163 -0.60 -20.29 -2.62
CA MET A 163 -1.85 -19.52 -2.73
C MET A 163 -2.25 -18.85 -1.40
N ARG A 164 -2.01 -19.50 -0.25
CA ARG A 164 -2.24 -18.89 1.07
C ARG A 164 -1.28 -17.73 1.35
N GLU A 165 -0.01 -17.84 0.98
CA GLU A 165 0.93 -16.73 1.10
C GLU A 165 0.58 -15.59 0.13
N MET A 166 0.17 -15.90 -1.10
CA MET A 166 -0.32 -14.90 -2.05
C MET A 166 -1.54 -14.15 -1.50
N SER A 167 -2.50 -14.86 -0.86
CA SER A 167 -3.69 -14.22 -0.29
C SER A 167 -3.39 -13.27 0.87
N LYS A 168 -2.25 -13.42 1.57
CA LYS A 168 -1.84 -12.43 2.58
C LYS A 168 -1.40 -11.12 1.94
N ILE A 169 -0.87 -11.16 0.73
CA ILE A 169 -0.34 -10.00 0.02
C ILE A 169 -1.43 -9.29 -0.78
N ALA A 170 -2.27 -10.04 -1.51
CA ALA A 170 -3.40 -9.50 -2.25
C ALA A 170 -4.54 -10.51 -2.33
N LYS A 171 -5.77 -10.02 -2.43
CA LYS A 171 -6.92 -10.89 -2.71
C LYS A 171 -6.77 -11.54 -4.08
N ILE A 172 -6.97 -12.85 -4.12
CA ILE A 172 -6.84 -13.66 -5.34
C ILE A 172 -8.10 -14.47 -5.59
N HIS A 173 -8.47 -14.59 -6.85
CA HIS A 173 -9.46 -15.53 -7.32
C HIS A 173 -8.77 -16.72 -7.99
N VAL A 174 -9.14 -17.93 -7.57
CA VAL A 174 -8.52 -19.18 -8.01
C VAL A 174 -9.52 -19.98 -8.84
N THR A 175 -9.08 -20.48 -9.99
CA THR A 175 -9.82 -21.48 -10.77
C THR A 175 -8.94 -22.72 -10.96
N GLU A 176 -9.40 -23.87 -10.49
CA GLU A 176 -8.69 -25.15 -10.59
C GLU A 176 -9.14 -25.94 -11.83
N SER A 177 -8.19 -26.60 -12.50
CA SER A 177 -8.47 -27.54 -13.60
C SER A 177 -8.58 -28.99 -13.13
N GLU A 178 -9.02 -29.89 -14.01
CA GLU A 178 -9.09 -31.34 -13.71
C GLU A 178 -7.73 -31.93 -13.28
N SER A 179 -6.63 -31.41 -13.82
CA SER A 179 -5.26 -31.82 -13.48
C SER A 179 -4.78 -31.31 -12.12
N GLY A 180 -5.51 -30.37 -11.51
CA GLY A 180 -5.11 -29.67 -10.29
C GLY A 180 -4.22 -28.44 -10.53
N THR A 181 -3.92 -28.07 -11.78
CA THR A 181 -3.29 -26.75 -12.04
C THR A 181 -4.29 -25.64 -11.74
N VAL A 182 -3.79 -24.48 -11.32
CA VAL A 182 -4.62 -23.32 -10.97
C VAL A 182 -4.34 -22.11 -11.86
N SER A 183 -5.39 -21.37 -12.18
CA SER A 183 -5.33 -20.02 -12.73
C SER A 183 -5.64 -19.01 -11.63
N ILE A 184 -4.87 -17.93 -11.57
CA ILE A 184 -4.99 -16.87 -10.57
C ILE A 184 -5.34 -15.56 -11.26
N ARG A 185 -6.42 -14.93 -10.80
CA ARG A 185 -6.77 -13.55 -11.13
C ARG A 185 -6.76 -12.70 -9.86
N LEU A 186 -6.46 -11.41 -9.99
CA LEU A 186 -6.52 -10.48 -8.87
C LEU A 186 -7.98 -10.19 -8.48
N ASP A 187 -8.25 -10.11 -7.18
CA ASP A 187 -9.53 -9.77 -6.54
C ASP A 187 -10.72 -10.72 -6.84
N ASN A 188 -11.14 -10.84 -8.09
CA ASN A 188 -12.35 -11.58 -8.47
C ASN A 188 -12.21 -12.28 -9.85
N ALA A 189 -13.22 -13.05 -10.24
CA ALA A 189 -13.23 -13.82 -11.49
C ALA A 189 -13.08 -12.97 -12.77
N GLY A 190 -13.47 -11.70 -12.72
CA GLY A 190 -13.29 -10.74 -13.82
C GLY A 190 -12.00 -9.91 -13.72
N GLY A 191 -11.23 -10.04 -12.64
CA GLY A 191 -10.05 -9.23 -12.37
C GLY A 191 -8.86 -9.52 -13.27
N THR A 192 -7.71 -8.87 -13.10
CA THR A 192 -6.54 -9.07 -13.99
C THR A 192 -5.96 -10.48 -13.86
N LEU A 193 -5.71 -11.15 -14.99
CA LEU A 193 -5.06 -12.46 -15.02
C LEU A 193 -3.60 -12.34 -14.60
N PHE A 194 -3.19 -13.12 -13.60
CA PHE A 194 -1.83 -13.10 -13.06
C PHE A 194 -1.06 -14.39 -13.35
N VAL A 195 -1.64 -15.57 -13.12
CA VAL A 195 -1.02 -16.86 -13.45
C VAL A 195 -2.00 -17.72 -14.22
N ASP A 196 -1.54 -18.37 -15.27
CA ASP A 196 -2.25 -19.47 -15.91
C ASP A 196 -1.33 -20.68 -16.18
N ALA A 197 -1.79 -21.61 -17.02
CA ALA A 197 -1.05 -22.83 -17.36
C ALA A 197 0.10 -22.64 -18.36
N LEU A 198 0.32 -21.42 -18.86
CA LEU A 198 1.28 -21.08 -19.90
C LEU A 198 2.16 -19.88 -19.52
N ASN A 199 1.67 -18.95 -18.70
CA ASN A 199 2.34 -17.70 -18.38
C ASN A 199 2.10 -17.27 -16.93
N VAL A 200 3.01 -16.40 -16.46
CA VAL A 200 2.88 -15.61 -15.24
C VAL A 200 3.14 -14.15 -15.59
N ALA A 201 2.27 -13.26 -15.12
CA ALA A 201 2.43 -11.83 -15.27
C ALA A 201 3.48 -11.30 -14.30
N THR A 202 4.03 -10.12 -14.60
CA THR A 202 4.82 -9.35 -13.63
C THR A 202 4.03 -8.11 -13.23
N LEU A 203 3.78 -7.95 -11.94
CA LEU A 203 3.16 -6.74 -11.41
C LEU A 203 4.22 -5.69 -11.06
N SER A 204 3.93 -4.43 -11.31
CA SER A 204 4.77 -3.29 -10.93
C SER A 204 3.92 -2.11 -10.48
N ALA A 205 4.51 -1.22 -9.68
CA ALA A 205 3.87 0.03 -9.30
C ALA A 205 4.31 1.15 -10.24
N ASN A 206 3.35 1.96 -10.68
CA ASN A 206 3.60 3.27 -11.25
C ASN A 206 3.14 4.30 -10.23
N PHE A 207 4.09 4.93 -9.54
CA PHE A 207 3.81 6.00 -8.59
C PHE A 207 3.51 7.27 -9.38
N ASP A 208 2.28 7.75 -9.25
CA ASP A 208 1.87 8.95 -9.96
C ASP A 208 2.56 10.17 -9.32
N THR A 209 3.37 10.87 -10.10
CA THR A 209 4.03 12.11 -9.66
C THR A 209 3.10 13.33 -9.73
N ASP A 210 2.02 13.22 -10.50
CA ASP A 210 1.08 14.31 -10.76
C ASP A 210 -0.10 14.29 -9.78
N THR A 211 -0.43 13.13 -9.21
CA THR A 211 -1.46 12.97 -8.18
C THR A 211 -0.84 12.55 -6.85
N GLN A 212 -0.93 13.42 -5.84
CA GLN A 212 -0.39 13.19 -4.50
C GLN A 212 -0.89 11.87 -3.88
N GLY A 213 0.01 10.93 -3.62
CA GLY A 213 -0.34 9.61 -3.07
C GLY A 213 -0.95 8.63 -4.08
N GLY A 214 -1.11 9.05 -5.34
CA GLY A 214 -1.59 8.22 -6.45
C GLY A 214 -0.61 7.09 -6.76
N VAL A 215 -1.15 5.90 -6.98
CA VAL A 215 -0.37 4.75 -7.43
C VAL A 215 -1.25 3.85 -8.27
N GLU A 216 -0.72 3.47 -9.43
CA GLU A 216 -1.34 2.50 -10.31
C GLU A 216 -0.54 1.19 -10.27
N ILE A 217 -1.24 0.07 -10.11
CA ILE A 217 -0.63 -1.25 -10.27
C ILE A 217 -0.76 -1.66 -11.73
N LEU A 218 0.39 -1.87 -12.36
CA LEU A 218 0.50 -2.35 -13.74
C LEU A 218 0.75 -3.85 -13.73
N SER A 219 0.27 -4.52 -14.77
CA SER A 219 0.52 -5.93 -15.05
C SER A 219 1.15 -6.05 -16.44
N ASP A 220 2.34 -6.64 -16.50
CA ASP A 220 2.95 -7.09 -17.74
C ASP A 220 2.61 -8.57 -17.95
N PHE A 221 1.72 -8.85 -18.91
CA PHE A 221 1.42 -10.20 -19.33
C PHE A 221 2.05 -10.46 -20.70
N ASN A 222 3.22 -11.11 -20.71
CA ASN A 222 3.96 -11.50 -21.92
C ASN A 222 4.35 -10.31 -22.82
N GLY A 223 4.86 -9.23 -22.23
CA GLY A 223 5.29 -8.01 -22.91
C GLY A 223 4.18 -7.00 -23.18
N ALA A 224 2.92 -7.33 -22.84
CA ALA A 224 1.79 -6.41 -22.90
C ALA A 224 1.54 -5.81 -21.51
N VAL A 225 2.06 -4.61 -21.30
CA VAL A 225 1.86 -3.83 -20.07
C VAL A 225 0.50 -3.13 -20.12
N GLY A 226 -0.31 -3.30 -19.07
CA GLY A 226 -1.57 -2.60 -18.90
C GLY A 226 -1.90 -2.36 -17.42
N THR A 227 -2.84 -1.46 -17.16
CA THR A 227 -3.36 -1.23 -15.81
C THR A 227 -4.15 -2.43 -15.30
N THR A 228 -4.03 -2.72 -14.02
CA THR A 228 -4.87 -3.74 -13.37
C THR A 228 -6.28 -3.20 -13.13
N SER A 229 -7.28 -4.09 -13.11
CA SER A 229 -8.68 -3.68 -12.92
C SER A 229 -9.04 -3.39 -11.46
N SER A 230 -8.47 -4.13 -10.51
CA SER A 230 -8.51 -3.84 -9.07
C SER A 230 -7.46 -4.66 -8.31
N VAL A 231 -6.85 -4.05 -7.29
CA VAL A 231 -6.00 -4.73 -6.30
C VAL A 231 -6.54 -4.38 -4.92
N THR A 232 -7.22 -5.34 -4.30
CA THR A 232 -7.87 -5.19 -2.99
C THR A 232 -7.45 -6.34 -2.07
N GLY A 233 -7.73 -6.20 -0.78
CA GLY A 233 -7.35 -7.16 0.25
C GLY A 233 -5.84 -7.41 0.33
N GLY A 234 -5.44 -8.17 1.34
CA GLY A 234 -4.04 -8.40 1.65
C GLY A 234 -3.29 -7.11 2.01
N GLU A 235 -2.00 -7.25 2.29
CA GLU A 235 -1.14 -6.12 2.64
C GLU A 235 -1.14 -5.04 1.54
N LEU A 236 -1.15 -5.41 0.25
CA LEU A 236 -1.25 -4.45 -0.86
C LEU A 236 -2.54 -3.65 -0.82
N GLY A 237 -3.69 -4.31 -0.66
CA GLY A 237 -4.98 -3.63 -0.58
C GLY A 237 -5.06 -2.68 0.61
N GLY A 238 -4.49 -3.07 1.75
CA GLY A 238 -4.41 -2.21 2.94
C GLY A 238 -3.56 -0.95 2.72
N ILE A 239 -2.38 -1.10 2.12
CA ILE A 239 -1.51 0.04 1.77
C ILE A 239 -2.20 0.96 0.75
N LEU A 240 -2.79 0.41 -0.31
CA LEU A 240 -3.51 1.17 -1.33
C LEU A 240 -4.72 1.93 -0.75
N ASN A 241 -5.46 1.30 0.17
CA ASN A 241 -6.57 1.92 0.87
C ASN A 241 -6.08 3.08 1.74
N PHE A 242 -5.05 2.86 2.57
CA PHE A 242 -4.46 3.92 3.38
C PHE A 242 -4.04 5.13 2.53
N ARG A 243 -3.33 4.87 1.42
CA ARG A 243 -2.83 5.93 0.53
C ARG A 243 -3.98 6.77 -0.04
N SER A 244 -5.01 6.12 -0.57
CA SER A 244 -6.12 6.79 -1.25
C SER A 244 -7.13 7.43 -0.30
N GLN A 245 -7.41 6.80 0.85
CA GLN A 245 -8.48 7.26 1.74
C GLN A 245 -7.99 8.14 2.89
N ILE A 246 -6.70 8.09 3.23
CA ILE A 246 -6.16 8.78 4.40
C ILE A 246 -5.00 9.69 4.01
N LEU A 247 -3.92 9.15 3.44
CA LEU A 247 -2.70 9.92 3.17
C LEU A 247 -2.94 11.04 2.15
N SER A 248 -3.51 10.70 1.00
CA SER A 248 -3.75 11.67 -0.09
C SER A 248 -4.65 12.82 0.38
N PRO A 249 -5.83 12.56 1.00
CA PRO A 249 -6.62 13.64 1.60
C PRO A 249 -5.89 14.43 2.70
N ALA A 250 -5.04 13.79 3.51
CA ALA A 250 -4.29 14.50 4.55
C ALA A 250 -3.30 15.51 3.96
N ILE A 251 -2.58 15.12 2.89
CA ILE A 251 -1.65 16.01 2.19
C ILE A 251 -2.43 17.14 1.49
N GLU A 252 -3.46 16.80 0.72
CA GLU A 252 -4.28 17.79 0.00
C GLU A 252 -4.88 18.85 0.94
N ASN A 253 -5.36 18.43 2.13
CA ASN A 253 -5.92 19.36 3.10
C ASN A 253 -4.85 20.24 3.77
N LEU A 254 -3.66 19.69 4.05
CA LEU A 254 -2.54 20.48 4.58
C LEU A 254 -2.09 21.54 3.56
N ASP A 255 -2.04 21.17 2.28
CA ASP A 255 -1.64 22.02 1.18
C ASP A 255 -2.64 23.13 0.93
N ALA A 256 -3.92 22.78 0.87
CA ALA A 256 -5.00 23.76 0.74
C ALA A 256 -4.97 24.78 1.89
N LEU A 257 -4.70 24.33 3.13
CA LEU A 257 -4.59 25.20 4.28
C LEU A 257 -3.37 26.12 4.18
N ALA A 258 -2.22 25.61 3.75
CA ALA A 258 -1.00 26.41 3.56
C ALA A 258 -1.20 27.48 2.47
N VAL A 259 -1.74 27.10 1.32
CA VAL A 259 -2.05 28.00 0.20
C VAL A 259 -3.05 29.08 0.62
N SER A 260 -4.13 28.70 1.31
CA SER A 260 -5.14 29.65 1.80
C SER A 260 -4.51 30.62 2.80
N THR A 261 -3.70 30.12 3.74
CA THR A 261 -3.00 30.94 4.74
C THR A 261 -2.08 31.97 4.09
N ALA A 262 -1.21 31.53 3.17
CA ALA A 262 -0.30 32.41 2.47
C ALA A 262 -1.05 33.46 1.64
N THR A 263 -2.09 33.03 0.92
CA THR A 263 -2.88 33.91 0.03
C THR A 263 -3.59 35.00 0.82
N GLU A 264 -4.34 34.64 1.86
CA GLU A 264 -5.14 35.59 2.64
C GLU A 264 -4.22 36.57 3.41
N ILE A 265 -3.13 36.08 4.00
CA ILE A 265 -2.20 36.93 4.73
C ILE A 265 -1.45 37.87 3.79
N ASN A 266 -0.99 37.39 2.63
CA ASN A 266 -0.34 38.23 1.63
C ASN A 266 -1.29 39.30 1.07
N ALA A 267 -2.57 38.98 0.87
CA ALA A 267 -3.58 39.93 0.44
C ALA A 267 -3.77 41.07 1.45
N ILE A 268 -3.73 40.78 2.76
CA ILE A 268 -3.77 41.81 3.80
C ILE A 268 -2.46 42.60 3.83
N GLN A 269 -1.30 41.92 3.85
CA GLN A 269 0.01 42.53 3.99
C GLN A 269 0.33 43.50 2.83
N THR A 270 -0.01 43.15 1.60
CA THR A 270 0.26 43.97 0.40
C THR A 270 -0.64 45.19 0.27
N ASN A 271 -1.77 45.23 1.00
CA ASN A 271 -2.60 46.42 1.15
C ASN A 271 -2.09 47.36 2.24
N GLY A 272 -1.12 46.93 3.06
CA GLY A 272 -0.49 47.73 4.10
C GLY A 272 0.61 48.66 3.60
N ILE A 273 1.08 49.51 4.50
CA ILE A 273 2.24 50.39 4.31
C ILE A 273 3.31 50.00 5.33
N ASP A 274 4.55 49.89 4.88
CA ASP A 274 5.70 49.55 5.73
C ASP A 274 6.21 50.76 6.54
N ALA A 275 7.26 50.55 7.34
CA ALA A 275 7.84 51.61 8.17
C ALA A 275 8.49 52.76 7.37
N THR A 276 8.73 52.58 6.08
CA THR A 276 9.34 53.57 5.18
C THR A 276 8.31 54.33 4.35
N GLY A 277 7.03 53.95 4.43
CA GLY A 277 5.96 54.54 3.61
C GLY A 277 5.75 53.82 2.27
N ALA A 278 6.44 52.71 2.02
CA ALA A 278 6.24 51.90 0.81
C ALA A 278 5.10 50.89 1.02
N ARG A 279 4.52 50.40 -0.09
CA ARG A 279 3.53 49.31 -0.02
C ARG A 279 4.17 48.02 0.49
N GLY A 280 3.42 47.27 1.30
CA GLY A 280 3.84 45.97 1.78
C GLY A 280 4.08 44.97 0.65
N THR A 281 5.00 44.04 0.87
CA THR A 281 5.26 42.88 -0.01
C THR A 281 4.62 41.62 0.58
N ASN A 282 4.66 40.52 -0.16
CA ASN A 282 4.26 39.21 0.36
C ASN A 282 5.08 38.87 1.61
N LEU A 283 4.38 38.36 2.64
CA LEU A 283 4.97 37.84 3.87
C LEU A 283 5.38 36.36 3.72
N PHE A 284 4.55 35.58 3.03
CA PHE A 284 4.80 34.16 2.69
C PHE A 284 5.02 34.00 1.17
N ASP A 285 5.68 32.94 0.72
CA ASP A 285 5.86 32.70 -0.72
C ASP A 285 4.48 32.51 -1.39
N PRO A 286 4.13 33.27 -2.45
CA PRO A 286 2.88 33.06 -3.18
C PRO A 286 2.84 31.74 -3.97
N ASN A 287 3.99 31.10 -4.22
CA ASN A 287 4.09 29.80 -4.87
C ASN A 287 4.41 28.73 -3.83
N VAL A 288 3.49 28.53 -2.88
CA VAL A 288 3.61 27.52 -1.85
C VAL A 288 3.74 26.15 -2.52
N ASP A 289 4.93 25.54 -2.40
CA ASP A 289 5.21 24.17 -2.81
C ASP A 289 5.43 23.34 -1.55
N THR A 290 4.38 22.65 -1.15
CA THR A 290 4.33 21.77 0.01
C THR A 290 5.04 20.44 -0.23
N LEU A 291 5.24 20.05 -1.48
CA LEU A 291 6.06 18.91 -1.87
C LEU A 291 7.55 19.26 -2.07
N GLY A 292 7.87 20.55 -2.09
CA GLY A 292 9.17 21.08 -2.47
C GLY A 292 9.60 22.27 -1.62
N LEU A 293 9.59 22.14 -0.28
CA LEU A 293 10.31 23.00 0.67
C LEU A 293 10.07 24.53 0.55
N ARG A 294 9.00 25.01 -0.07
CA ARG A 294 8.75 26.46 -0.23
C ARG A 294 7.42 26.86 0.38
N ILE A 295 7.52 27.53 1.53
CA ILE A 295 6.43 28.24 2.22
C ILE A 295 7.00 29.58 2.65
#